data_AF-A0A915LK46-F1
#
_entry.id   AF-A0A915LK46-F1
#
_cell.length_a   1.000
_cell.length_b   1.000
_cell.length_c   1.000
_cell.angle_alpha   90.00
_cell.angle_beta   90.00
_cell.angle_gamma   90.00
#
_symmetry.space_group_name_H-M   'P 1'
#
loop_
_entity.id
_entity.type
_entity.pdbx_description
1 polymer ?
#
loop_
_entity_poly.entity_id
_entity_poly.type
_entity_poly.pdbx_seq_one_letter_code
_entity_poly.pdbx_strand_id
1 'polypeptide(L)'
;MGVINGEYTKDSPDIESLLELNPRVQLNATLKPSCETKLEKHRWKRNANKSCNGCAENLYENDFRDIKHTTLSERGALREAMRCLKCADAPCQKSCPTQLDIKAFISSIANKNYYGTAKLIFSDNPLG
;
A
#
# COMPACT_ATOMS: atom_id res chain seq x y z
N MET A 1 27.36 -41.32 22.21
CA MET A 1 27.19 -41.74 20.81
C MET A 1 25.72 -41.54 20.48
N GLY A 2 25.36 -40.32 20.06
CA GLY A 2 23.97 -39.83 20.01
C GLY A 2 23.25 -40.29 18.76
N VAL A 3 22.02 -40.74 18.95
CA VAL A 3 21.08 -41.32 17.99
C VAL A 3 21.04 -40.57 16.64
N ILE A 4 21.51 -41.21 15.57
CA ILE A 4 21.43 -40.73 14.18
C ILE A 4 20.22 -41.35 13.44
N ASN A 5 19.05 -41.35 14.07
CA ASN A 5 17.81 -41.84 13.46
C ASN A 5 16.81 -40.69 13.30
N GLY A 6 17.18 -39.67 12.52
CA GLY A 6 16.26 -38.59 12.11
C GLY A 6 15.84 -38.79 10.65
N GLU A 7 14.54 -38.68 10.35
CA GLU A 7 14.06 -38.56 8.97
C GLU A 7 14.42 -37.16 8.44
N TYR A 8 15.57 -37.01 7.80
CA TYR A 8 16.13 -35.72 7.34
C TYR A 8 15.30 -35.00 6.25
N THR A 9 14.27 -35.65 5.71
CA THR A 9 13.37 -35.11 4.70
C THR A 9 12.09 -34.51 5.28
N LYS A 10 11.88 -34.62 6.60
CA LYS A 10 10.72 -34.06 7.30
C LYS A 10 11.15 -32.91 8.19
N ASP A 11 10.27 -31.93 8.31
CA ASP A 11 10.43 -30.82 9.24
C ASP A 11 10.33 -31.33 10.69
N SER A 12 11.10 -30.73 11.60
CA SER A 12 10.95 -31.02 13.03
C SER A 12 9.65 -30.41 13.57
N PRO A 13 9.12 -30.88 14.71
CA PRO A 13 7.89 -30.34 15.29
C PRO A 13 7.91 -28.81 15.50
N ASP A 14 9.09 -28.26 15.83
CA ASP A 14 9.28 -26.83 15.99
C ASP A 14 9.14 -26.09 14.64
N ILE A 15 9.68 -26.65 13.55
CA ILE A 15 9.55 -26.10 12.20
C ILE A 15 8.11 -26.27 11.68
N GLU A 16 7.47 -27.41 11.94
CA GLU A 16 6.07 -27.64 11.59
C GLU A 16 5.16 -26.60 12.25
N SER A 17 5.42 -26.25 13.51
CA SER A 17 4.71 -25.19 14.22
C SER A 17 4.92 -23.81 13.57
N LEU A 18 6.14 -23.47 13.13
CA LEU A 18 6.40 -22.22 12.40
C LEU A 18 5.69 -22.17 11.04
N LEU A 19 5.44 -23.32 10.42
CA LEU A 19 4.80 -23.45 9.10
C LEU A 19 3.27 -23.57 9.16
N GLU A 20 2.65 -23.34 10.32
CA GLU A 20 1.20 -23.50 10.52
C GLU A 20 0.37 -22.59 9.60
N LEU A 21 0.83 -21.35 9.35
CA LEU A 21 0.14 -20.38 8.49
C LEU A 21 0.65 -20.33 7.04
N ASN A 22 1.61 -21.20 6.69
CA ASN A 22 2.14 -21.26 5.33
C ASN A 22 1.02 -21.72 4.36
N PRO A 23 0.74 -21.01 3.25
CA PRO A 23 -0.34 -21.38 2.34
C PRO A 23 -0.19 -22.80 1.77
N ARG A 24 -1.26 -23.60 1.90
CA ARG A 24 -1.37 -24.95 1.32
C ARG A 24 -2.64 -25.04 0.48
N VAL A 25 -2.58 -25.78 -0.63
CA VAL A 25 -3.73 -26.01 -1.50
C VAL A 25 -4.82 -26.76 -0.72
N GLN A 26 -6.01 -26.18 -0.65
CA GLN A 26 -7.17 -26.83 -0.04
C GLN A 26 -7.80 -27.76 -1.08
N LEU A 27 -7.89 -29.05 -0.75
CA LEU A 27 -8.49 -30.05 -1.64
C LEU A 27 -10.02 -30.01 -1.60
N ASN A 28 -10.58 -29.46 -0.52
CA ASN A 28 -12.01 -29.45 -0.23
C ASN A 28 -12.50 -28.02 0.10
N ALA A 29 -13.81 -27.82 0.10
CA ALA A 29 -14.42 -26.56 0.51
C ALA A 29 -14.26 -26.30 2.02
N THR A 30 -14.10 -25.03 2.40
CA THR A 30 -14.05 -24.61 3.81
C THR A 30 -15.46 -24.36 4.35
N LEU A 31 -15.78 -24.94 5.51
CA LEU A 31 -17.04 -24.69 6.21
C LEU A 31 -16.80 -23.77 7.41
N LYS A 32 -17.34 -22.54 7.35
CA LYS A 32 -17.36 -21.59 8.48
C LYS A 32 -18.77 -21.00 8.65
N PRO A 33 -19.41 -21.13 9.83
CA PRO A 33 -20.70 -20.52 10.11
C PRO A 33 -20.71 -19.00 9.94
N SER A 34 -21.88 -18.45 9.58
CA SER A 34 -22.03 -17.00 9.42
C SER A 34 -21.82 -16.21 10.72
N CYS A 35 -22.11 -16.82 11.89
CA CYS A 35 -21.85 -16.20 13.19
C CYS A 35 -20.34 -16.01 13.41
N GLU A 36 -19.53 -17.03 13.14
CA GLU A 36 -18.08 -16.98 13.29
C GLU A 36 -17.44 -15.98 12.33
N THR A 37 -17.84 -16.00 11.05
CA THR A 37 -17.30 -15.04 10.06
C THR A 37 -17.64 -13.59 10.40
N LYS A 38 -18.81 -13.32 10.98
CA LYS A 38 -19.19 -11.99 11.48
C LYS A 38 -18.30 -11.56 12.65
N LEU A 39 -18.04 -12.45 13.60
CA LEU A 39 -17.13 -12.18 14.73
C LEU A 39 -15.69 -11.96 14.24
N GLU A 40 -15.22 -12.81 13.33
CA GLU A 40 -13.86 -12.77 12.78
C GLU A 40 -13.61 -11.48 11.97
N LYS A 41 -14.61 -10.97 11.24
CA LYS A 41 -14.53 -9.73 10.47
C LYS A 41 -14.05 -8.53 11.28
N HIS A 42 -14.40 -8.45 12.57
CA HIS A 42 -13.98 -7.34 13.43
C HIS A 42 -12.48 -7.37 13.73
N ARG A 43 -11.87 -8.56 13.80
CA ARG A 43 -10.43 -8.74 14.09
C ARG A 43 -9.52 -8.23 12.98
N TRP A 44 -10.00 -8.26 11.74
CA TRP A 44 -9.21 -7.91 10.54
C TRP A 44 -9.58 -6.55 9.93
N LYS A 45 -10.38 -5.73 10.62
CA LYS A 45 -10.90 -4.45 10.11
C LYS A 45 -9.78 -3.40 10.00
N ARG A 46 -9.50 -2.93 8.77
CA ARG A 46 -8.45 -1.92 8.49
C ARG A 46 -8.97 -0.51 8.23
N ASN A 47 -10.11 -0.40 7.56
CA ASN A 47 -10.74 0.87 7.19
C ASN A 47 -11.80 1.30 8.22
N ALA A 48 -12.22 2.56 8.15
CA ALA A 48 -13.26 3.10 9.01
C ALA A 48 -14.53 2.22 9.01
N ASN A 49 -15.19 2.14 10.16
CA ASN A 49 -16.44 1.42 10.28
C ASN A 49 -17.58 2.26 9.69
N LYS A 50 -18.36 1.65 8.79
CA LYS A 50 -19.52 2.30 8.18
C LYS A 50 -20.64 2.57 9.18
N SER A 51 -20.70 1.80 10.28
CA SER A 51 -21.71 1.96 11.34
C SER A 51 -21.25 2.88 12.48
N CYS A 52 -20.14 3.60 12.32
CA CYS A 52 -19.66 4.55 13.32
C CYS A 52 -20.41 5.87 13.15
N ASN A 53 -21.28 6.20 14.11
CA ASN A 53 -22.16 7.37 14.03
C ASN A 53 -21.57 8.62 14.71
N GLY A 54 -20.33 8.56 15.20
CA GLY A 54 -19.69 9.67 15.88
C GLY A 54 -18.19 9.66 15.72
N CYS A 55 -17.59 10.83 15.87
CA CYS A 55 -16.17 10.97 16.15
C CYS A 55 -15.94 10.69 17.64
N ALA A 56 -14.85 10.01 18.01
CA ALA A 56 -14.51 9.85 19.41
C ALA A 56 -14.27 11.22 20.06
N GLU A 57 -14.66 11.38 21.33
CA GLU A 57 -14.47 12.64 22.06
C GLU A 57 -13.00 13.05 22.06
N ASN A 58 -12.74 14.33 21.79
CA ASN A 58 -11.40 14.94 21.74
C ASN A 58 -10.38 14.28 20.79
N LEU A 59 -10.82 13.46 19.83
CA LEU A 59 -9.94 12.69 18.94
C LEU A 59 -8.96 13.55 18.12
N TYR A 60 -9.33 14.80 17.85
CA TYR A 60 -8.57 15.73 17.01
C TYR A 60 -8.12 16.99 17.76
N GLU A 61 -8.25 17.00 19.09
CA GLU A 61 -7.80 18.13 19.89
C GLU A 61 -6.28 18.25 19.79
N ASN A 62 -5.80 19.40 19.31
CA ASN A 62 -4.38 19.66 19.07
C ASN A 62 -3.67 18.66 18.13
N ASP A 63 -4.39 18.00 17.22
CA ASP A 63 -3.80 17.11 16.21
C ASP A 63 -3.55 17.84 14.88
N PHE A 64 -2.27 18.05 14.56
CA PHE A 64 -1.82 18.72 13.32
C PHE A 64 -1.09 17.77 12.36
N ARG A 65 -1.28 16.45 12.50
CA ARG A 65 -0.68 15.47 11.61
C ARG A 65 -1.23 15.60 10.19
N ASP A 66 -0.45 15.15 9.21
CA ASP A 66 -0.87 15.14 7.82
C ASP A 66 -1.95 14.07 7.57
N ILE A 67 -3.17 14.53 7.24
CA ILE A 67 -4.31 13.66 6.90
C ILE A 67 -4.53 13.50 5.39
N LYS A 68 -3.70 14.12 4.54
CA LYS A 68 -3.88 14.08 3.09
C LYS A 68 -3.77 12.65 2.57
N HIS A 69 -4.84 12.16 1.96
CA HIS A 69 -4.85 10.86 1.28
C HIS A 69 -3.96 10.80 0.04
N THR A 70 -3.47 11.95 -0.44
CA THR A 70 -2.59 12.09 -1.61
C THR A 70 -1.10 12.09 -1.26
N THR A 71 -0.72 12.10 0.03
CA THR A 71 0.68 12.02 0.43
C THR A 71 1.24 10.64 0.10
N LEU A 72 2.39 10.61 -0.61
CA LEU A 72 3.02 9.38 -1.08
C LEU A 72 4.41 9.18 -0.46
N SER A 73 4.69 7.97 0.01
CA SER A 73 6.06 7.52 0.26
C SER A 73 6.77 7.20 -1.05
N GLU A 74 8.11 7.11 -1.06
CA GLU A 74 8.88 6.75 -2.27
C GLU A 74 8.34 5.46 -2.95
N ARG A 75 8.05 4.42 -2.16
CA ARG A 75 7.46 3.17 -2.68
C ARG A 75 6.12 3.40 -3.39
N GLY A 76 5.26 4.25 -2.83
CA GLY A 76 3.97 4.60 -3.42
C GLY A 76 4.13 5.47 -4.65
N ALA A 77 5.00 6.48 -4.58
CA ALA A 77 5.31 7.41 -5.66
C ALA A 77 5.88 6.70 -6.89
N LEU A 78 6.83 5.78 -6.70
CA LEU A 78 7.40 4.98 -7.80
C LEU A 78 6.33 4.09 -8.46
N ARG A 79 5.47 3.43 -7.66
CA ARG A 79 4.37 2.62 -8.20
C ARG A 79 3.42 3.47 -9.04
N GLU A 80 3.02 4.63 -8.52
CA GLU A 80 2.08 5.52 -9.20
C GLU A 80 2.69 6.15 -10.46
N ALA A 81 3.96 6.53 -10.42
CA ALA A 81 4.69 7.05 -11.56
C ALA A 81 4.90 6.00 -12.66
N MET A 82 5.15 4.75 -12.29
CA MET A 82 5.19 3.63 -13.24
C MET A 82 3.81 3.33 -13.83
N ARG A 83 2.73 3.47 -13.05
CA ARG A 83 1.34 3.28 -13.50
C ARG A 83 0.90 4.33 -14.53
N CYS A 84 1.44 5.54 -14.47
CA CYS A 84 1.14 6.61 -15.43
C CYS A 84 1.48 6.20 -16.87
N LEU A 85 0.54 6.41 -17.81
CA LEU A 85 0.68 6.05 -19.23
C LEU A 85 1.61 6.96 -20.02
N LYS A 86 2.00 8.13 -19.47
CA LYS A 86 2.92 9.09 -20.10
C LYS A 86 2.46 9.48 -21.53
N CYS A 87 1.18 9.83 -21.65
CA CYS A 87 0.51 10.10 -22.92
C CYS A 87 1.24 11.17 -23.76
N ALA A 88 1.21 11.02 -25.09
CA ALA A 88 1.49 12.14 -25.98
C ALA A 88 0.33 13.16 -25.88
N ASP A 89 0.65 14.46 -26.01
CA ASP A 89 -0.32 15.56 -25.94
C ASP A 89 -1.24 15.47 -24.71
N ALA A 90 -0.62 15.42 -23.53
CA ALA A 90 -1.28 14.99 -22.30
C ALA A 90 -2.43 15.95 -21.90
N PRO A 91 -3.67 15.45 -21.75
CA PRO A 91 -4.79 16.30 -21.36
C PRO A 91 -4.62 16.87 -19.95
N CYS A 92 -3.94 16.15 -19.05
CA CYS A 92 -3.64 16.64 -17.71
C CYS A 92 -2.77 17.91 -17.72
N GLN A 93 -1.84 18.04 -18.66
CA GLN A 93 -1.03 19.25 -18.82
C GLN A 93 -1.88 20.42 -19.30
N LYS A 94 -2.76 20.19 -20.29
CA LYS A 94 -3.69 21.22 -20.80
C LYS A 94 -4.69 21.69 -19.75
N SER A 95 -5.07 20.82 -18.83
CA SER A 95 -5.96 21.16 -17.71
C SER A 95 -5.24 21.86 -16.55
N CYS A 96 -3.91 21.90 -16.55
CA CYS A 96 -3.14 22.56 -15.50
C CYS A 96 -3.08 24.08 -15.78
N PRO A 97 -3.44 24.96 -14.83
CA PRO A 97 -3.39 26.42 -15.04
C PRO A 97 -2.00 26.96 -15.37
N THR A 98 -0.93 26.34 -14.86
CA THR A 98 0.46 26.70 -15.14
C THR A 98 1.07 25.88 -16.27
N GLN A 99 0.29 24.98 -16.90
CA GLN A 99 0.71 24.13 -18.03
C GLN A 99 1.93 23.23 -17.76
N LEU A 100 2.09 22.77 -16.51
CA LEU A 100 3.15 21.86 -16.07
C LEU A 100 3.31 20.65 -16.98
N ASP A 101 4.55 20.30 -17.34
CA ASP A 101 4.85 19.06 -18.07
C ASP A 101 4.75 17.82 -17.15
N ILE A 102 3.50 17.39 -16.90
CA ILE A 102 3.14 16.25 -16.05
C ILE A 102 3.76 14.96 -16.58
N LYS A 103 3.83 14.80 -17.90
CA LYS A 103 4.45 13.62 -18.51
C LYS A 103 5.93 13.54 -18.15
N ALA A 104 6.67 14.64 -18.32
CA ALA A 104 8.11 14.66 -18.10
C ALA A 104 8.48 14.51 -16.62
N PHE A 105 7.80 15.23 -15.71
CA PHE A 105 8.17 15.13 -14.29
C PHE A 105 7.80 13.76 -13.70
N ILE A 106 6.65 13.16 -14.09
CA ILE A 106 6.27 11.81 -13.63
C ILE A 106 7.23 10.76 -14.20
N SER A 107 7.67 10.92 -15.46
CA SER A 107 8.68 10.04 -16.04
C SER A 107 10.01 10.13 -15.28
N SER A 108 10.38 11.32 -14.83
CA SER A 108 11.57 11.54 -14.00
C SER A 108 11.44 10.88 -12.62
N ILE A 109 10.26 10.89 -12.00
CA ILE A 109 9.99 10.17 -10.74
C ILE A 109 10.19 8.66 -10.96
N ALA A 110 9.62 8.10 -12.03
CA ALA A 110 9.74 6.67 -12.33
C ALA A 110 11.20 6.22 -12.50
N ASN A 111 12.05 7.10 -13.03
CA ASN A 111 13.49 6.89 -13.20
C ASN A 111 14.33 7.25 -11.97
N LYS A 112 13.70 7.56 -10.82
CA LYS A 112 14.36 8.01 -9.58
C LYS A 112 15.16 9.30 -9.72
N ASN A 113 14.88 10.12 -10.73
CA ASN A 113 15.49 11.43 -10.90
C ASN A 113 14.64 12.50 -10.21
N TYR A 114 14.64 12.51 -8.88
CA TYR A 114 13.82 13.40 -8.07
C TYR A 114 14.20 14.88 -8.23
N TYR A 115 15.48 15.17 -8.43
CA TYR A 115 15.96 16.52 -8.69
C TYR A 115 15.46 17.04 -10.05
N GLY A 116 15.54 16.22 -11.10
CA GLY A 116 15.00 16.54 -12.42
C GLY A 116 13.49 16.78 -12.38
N THR A 117 12.75 15.97 -11.61
CA THR A 117 11.34 16.20 -11.33
C THR A 117 11.10 17.56 -10.70
N ALA A 118 11.80 17.88 -9.60
CA ALA A 118 11.60 19.16 -8.91
C ALA A 118 11.93 20.34 -9.82
N LYS A 119 13.01 20.27 -10.60
CA LYS A 119 13.38 21.33 -11.55
C LYS A 119 12.28 21.59 -12.59
N LEU A 120 11.66 20.53 -13.11
CA LEU A 120 10.55 20.66 -14.07
C LEU A 120 9.29 21.24 -13.43
N ILE A 121 9.02 20.93 -12.16
CA ILE A 121 7.88 21.50 -11.46
C ILE A 121 8.12 23.00 -11.18
N PHE A 122 9.29 23.34 -10.64
CA PHE A 122 9.63 24.70 -10.27
C PHE A 122 9.86 25.64 -11.46
N SER A 123 10.13 25.12 -12.67
CA SER A 123 10.26 25.97 -13.86
C SER A 123 8.96 26.64 -14.25
N ASP A 124 7.83 25.95 -14.07
CA ASP A 124 6.51 26.45 -14.49
C ASP A 124 5.65 26.87 -13.29
N ASN A 125 5.91 26.32 -12.09
CA ASN A 125 5.22 26.68 -10.86
C ASN A 125 6.21 26.89 -9.69
N PRO A 126 6.51 28.13 -9.30
CA PRO A 126 7.46 28.43 -8.22
C PRO A 126 6.99 27.98 -6.82
N LEU A 127 5.71 27.63 -6.65
CA LEU A 127 5.13 27.12 -5.40
C LEU A 127 4.72 25.63 -5.51
N GLY A 128 5.30 24.91 -6.49
CA GLY A 128 4.98 23.52 -6.81
C GLY A 128 5.67 22.47 -5.94
#